data_AF-A0A844C446-F1
#
_entry.id   AF-A0A844C446-F1
#
_cell.length_a   1.000
_cell.length_b   1.000
_cell.length_c   1.000
_cell.angle_alpha   90.00
_cell.angle_beta   90.00
_cell.angle_gamma   90.00
#
_symmetry.space_group_name_H-M   'P 1'
#
loop_
_entity.id
_entity.type
_entity.pdbx_description
1 polymer ?
#
loop_
_entity_poly.entity_id
_entity_poly.type
_entity_poly.pdbx_seq_one_letter_code
_entity_poly.pdbx_strand_id
1 'polypeptide(L)'
;MGTALIVEVAQTDGSVWGGRYTHQTSLHLPLADIADGMNDTEHTTIHSALEQSFEEILALYLNDRMGNYIESDHVVISSRFLSPRFKLEVNGKVLERHSDRVTLRSGAGLISLPLDDSLTMKNATVKKPKASSKS
;
A
#
# COMPACT_ATOMS: atom_id res chain seq x y z
N MET A 1 -2.59 -6.04 9.58
CA MET A 1 -2.47 -7.28 8.79
C MET A 1 -2.73 -6.95 7.32
N GLY A 2 -2.46 -7.84 6.37
CA GLY A 2 -2.73 -7.56 4.97
C GLY A 2 -2.36 -8.70 4.02
N THR A 3 -2.71 -8.52 2.76
CA THR A 3 -2.38 -9.41 1.64
C THR A 3 -1.35 -8.74 0.72
N ALA A 4 -0.55 -9.55 0.05
CA ALA A 4 0.37 -9.11 -0.99
C ALA A 4 0.31 -10.07 -2.17
N LEU A 5 0.33 -9.51 -3.37
CA LEU A 5 0.35 -10.24 -4.64
C LEU A 5 1.56 -9.77 -5.44
N ILE A 6 2.37 -10.71 -5.90
CA ILE A 6 3.45 -10.46 -6.85
C ILE A 6 3.01 -11.01 -8.19
N VAL A 7 3.13 -10.20 -9.24
CA VAL A 7 2.83 -10.60 -10.61
C VAL A 7 4.08 -10.46 -11.46
N GLU A 8 4.22 -11.35 -12.42
CA GLU A 8 5.33 -11.37 -13.36
C GLU A 8 4.77 -11.35 -14.78
N VAL A 9 5.28 -10.45 -15.61
CA VAL A 9 4.86 -10.31 -17.01
C VAL A 9 6.08 -10.35 -17.90
N ALA A 10 6.17 -11.40 -18.71
CA ALA A 10 7.20 -11.52 -19.74
C ALA A 10 7.07 -10.39 -20.76
N GLN A 11 8.18 -9.74 -21.07
CA GLN A 11 8.28 -8.66 -22.03
C GLN A 11 8.83 -9.19 -23.37
N THR A 12 8.60 -8.44 -24.44
CA THR A 12 9.06 -8.80 -25.80
C THR A 12 10.58 -8.80 -25.95
N ASP A 13 11.31 -8.10 -25.07
CA ASP A 13 12.78 -8.07 -25.04
C ASP A 13 13.40 -9.20 -24.23
N GLY A 14 12.59 -10.14 -23.72
CA GLY A 14 13.02 -11.27 -22.89
C GLY A 14 13.20 -10.92 -21.41
N SER A 15 12.97 -9.67 -21.00
CA SER A 15 12.91 -9.30 -19.59
C SER A 15 11.59 -9.71 -18.94
N VAL A 16 11.55 -9.73 -17.61
CA VAL A 16 10.32 -9.95 -16.83
C VAL A 16 10.06 -8.68 -16.03
N TRP A 17 8.89 -8.09 -16.23
CA TRP A 17 8.41 -7.03 -15.37
C TRP A 17 7.73 -7.63 -14.14
N GLY A 18 8.16 -7.22 -12.95
CA GLY A 18 7.57 -7.60 -11.68
C GLY A 18 6.68 -6.48 -11.12
N GLY A 19 5.41 -6.78 -10.89
CA GLY A 19 4.47 -5.91 -10.18
C GLY A 19 4.23 -6.41 -8.77
N ARG A 20 4.06 -5.51 -7.81
CA ARG A 20 3.62 -5.84 -6.45
C ARG A 20 2.36 -5.06 -6.12
N TYR A 21 1.36 -5.76 -5.60
CA TYR A 21 0.17 -5.19 -4.99
C TYR A 21 0.22 -5.50 -3.50
N THR A 22 -0.24 -4.58 -2.67
CA THR A 22 -0.28 -4.76 -1.22
C THR A 22 -1.53 -4.06 -0.67
N HIS A 23 -2.31 -4.78 0.12
CA HIS A 23 -3.49 -4.25 0.79
C HIS A 23 -3.38 -4.49 2.30
N GLN A 24 -3.46 -3.43 3.10
CA GLN A 24 -3.55 -3.52 4.55
C GLN A 24 -5.01 -3.55 5.01
N THR A 25 -5.35 -4.52 5.86
CA THR A 25 -6.64 -4.58 6.58
C THR A 25 -6.76 -3.44 7.57
N SER A 26 -7.98 -2.94 7.83
CA SER A 26 -8.23 -1.97 8.91
C SER A 26 -8.23 -2.60 10.32
N LEU A 27 -8.14 -3.94 10.41
CA LEU A 27 -8.12 -4.67 11.69
C LEU A 27 -6.86 -4.33 12.51
N HIS A 28 -7.08 -3.92 13.77
CA HIS A 28 -6.08 -3.72 14.80
C HIS A 28 -6.34 -4.68 15.95
N LEU A 29 -5.33 -5.47 16.32
CA LEU A 29 -5.41 -6.40 17.45
C LEU A 29 -4.69 -5.78 18.66
N PRO A 30 -5.37 -5.58 19.79
CA PRO A 30 -4.76 -5.13 21.04
C PRO A 30 -3.67 -6.09 21.52
N LEU A 31 -2.60 -5.55 22.12
CA LEU A 31 -1.49 -6.38 22.62
C LEU A 31 -1.93 -7.36 23.71
N ALA A 32 -2.92 -6.98 24.53
CA ALA A 32 -3.45 -7.81 25.61
C ALA A 32 -4.05 -9.13 25.08
N ASP A 33 -4.70 -9.08 23.92
CA ASP A 33 -5.41 -10.23 23.37
C ASP A 33 -4.43 -11.23 22.72
N ILE A 34 -3.28 -10.77 22.22
CA ILE A 34 -2.26 -11.61 21.58
C ILE A 34 -1.51 -12.50 22.60
N ALA A 35 -1.41 -12.08 23.86
CA ALA A 35 -0.61 -12.75 24.88
C ALA A 35 -1.16 -14.11 25.32
N ASP A 36 -2.48 -14.30 25.21
CA ASP A 36 -3.19 -15.50 25.68
C ASP A 36 -3.38 -16.58 24.59
N GLY A 37 -2.88 -16.32 23.38
CA GLY A 37 -3.12 -17.15 22.20
C GLY A 37 -4.45 -16.83 21.51
N MET A 38 -4.63 -17.34 20.29
CA MET A 38 -5.80 -17.00 19.46
C MET A 38 -7.04 -17.80 19.88
N ASN A 39 -8.10 -17.11 20.27
CA ASN A 39 -9.42 -17.71 20.50
C ASN A 39 -10.27 -17.78 19.21
N ASP A 40 -11.39 -18.50 19.25
CA ASP A 40 -12.26 -18.69 18.07
C ASP A 40 -12.83 -17.37 17.51
N THR A 41 -13.12 -16.40 18.38
CA THR A 41 -13.66 -15.09 17.95
C THR A 41 -12.59 -14.29 17.21
N GLU A 42 -11.35 -14.30 17.73
CA GLU A 42 -10.21 -13.68 17.05
C GLU A 42 -9.92 -14.37 15.74
N HIS A 43 -9.91 -15.70 15.71
CA HIS A 43 -9.71 -16.48 14.49
C HIS A 43 -10.72 -16.08 13.41
N THR A 44 -12.02 -16.08 13.73
CA THR A 44 -13.07 -15.67 12.79
C THR A 44 -12.88 -14.23 12.32
N THR A 45 -12.57 -13.31 13.22
CA THR A 45 -12.36 -11.88 12.89
C THR A 45 -11.16 -11.68 11.96
N ILE A 46 -10.04 -12.34 12.26
CA ILE A 46 -8.81 -12.31 11.47
C ILE A 46 -9.05 -12.93 10.09
N HIS A 47 -9.73 -14.07 10.05
CA HIS A 47 -10.05 -14.78 8.81
C HIS A 47 -10.90 -13.92 7.88
N SER A 48 -12.02 -13.38 8.36
CA SER A 48 -12.88 -12.52 7.54
C SER A 48 -12.16 -11.26 7.05
N ALA A 49 -11.29 -10.66 7.87
CA ALA A 49 -10.47 -9.52 7.44
C ALA A 49 -9.47 -9.89 6.32
N LEU A 50 -8.91 -11.11 6.35
CA LEU A 50 -8.01 -11.61 5.30
C LEU A 50 -8.76 -11.96 4.02
N GLU A 51 -9.95 -12.57 4.11
CA GLU A 51 -10.81 -12.83 2.96
C GLU A 51 -11.18 -11.53 2.24
N GLN A 52 -11.63 -10.52 2.99
CA GLN A 52 -11.88 -9.21 2.41
C GLN A 52 -10.61 -8.62 1.77
N SER A 53 -9.47 -8.69 2.45
CA SER A 53 -8.18 -8.22 1.92
C SER A 53 -7.78 -8.95 0.63
N PHE A 54 -8.18 -10.20 0.45
CA PHE A 54 -7.93 -10.95 -0.77
C PHE A 54 -8.80 -10.45 -1.93
N GLU A 55 -10.09 -10.19 -1.69
CA GLU A 55 -10.94 -9.60 -2.72
C GLU A 55 -10.47 -8.19 -3.14
N GLU A 56 -10.08 -7.37 -2.16
CA GLU A 56 -9.56 -6.03 -2.42
C GLU A 56 -8.26 -6.05 -3.23
N ILE A 57 -7.35 -6.98 -2.97
CA ILE A 57 -6.10 -7.06 -3.74
C ILE A 57 -6.33 -7.54 -5.18
N LEU A 58 -7.32 -8.41 -5.42
CA LEU A 58 -7.74 -8.78 -6.76
C LEU A 58 -8.37 -7.59 -7.50
N ALA A 59 -9.22 -6.81 -6.83
CA ALA A 59 -9.78 -5.59 -7.38
C ALA A 59 -8.68 -4.57 -7.74
N LEU A 60 -7.67 -4.38 -6.87
CA LEU A 60 -6.52 -3.52 -7.15
C LEU A 60 -5.78 -3.96 -8.42
N TYR A 61 -5.49 -5.25 -8.54
CA TYR A 61 -4.82 -5.82 -9.71
C TYR A 61 -5.64 -5.63 -10.99
N LEU A 62 -6.94 -5.94 -10.95
CA LEU A 62 -7.82 -5.80 -12.12
C LEU A 62 -7.94 -4.34 -12.56
N ASN A 63 -8.13 -3.41 -11.64
CA ASN A 63 -8.20 -1.98 -11.95
C ASN A 63 -6.89 -1.45 -12.56
N ASP A 64 -5.74 -1.90 -12.07
CA ASP A 64 -4.44 -1.55 -12.66
C ASP A 64 -4.30 -2.11 -14.08
N ARG A 65 -4.68 -3.37 -14.30
CA ARG A 65 -4.64 -4.03 -15.62
C ARG A 65 -5.58 -3.40 -16.63
N MET A 66 -6.72 -2.85 -16.19
CA MET A 66 -7.66 -2.13 -17.04
C MET A 66 -7.25 -0.67 -17.31
N GLY A 67 -6.23 -0.16 -16.60
CA GLY A 67 -5.79 1.23 -16.74
C GLY A 67 -6.74 2.24 -16.11
N ASN A 68 -7.49 1.85 -15.07
CA ASN A 68 -8.52 2.70 -14.45
C ASN A 68 -7.95 3.79 -13.55
N TYR A 69 -6.68 3.68 -13.15
CA TYR A 69 -6.08 4.63 -12.21
C TYR A 69 -5.54 5.88 -12.89
N ILE A 70 -5.90 7.04 -12.35
CA ILE A 70 -5.34 8.34 -12.71
C ILE A 70 -4.45 8.80 -11.55
N GLU A 71 -3.18 9.05 -11.86
CA GLU A 71 -2.24 9.55 -10.85
C GLU A 71 -2.51 11.03 -10.55
N SER A 72 -2.65 11.36 -9.27
CA SER A 72 -2.95 12.70 -8.78
C SER A 72 -1.79 13.28 -7.97
N ASP A 73 -1.96 13.39 -6.64
CA ASP A 73 -1.01 14.03 -5.74
C ASP A 73 0.25 13.18 -5.54
N HIS A 74 1.41 13.85 -5.56
CA HIS A 74 2.65 13.24 -5.09
C HIS A 74 2.72 13.36 -3.57
N VAL A 75 2.81 12.23 -2.88
CA VAL A 75 2.87 12.14 -1.43
C VAL A 75 4.12 11.39 -0.96
N VAL A 76 4.54 11.71 0.25
CA VAL A 76 5.46 10.92 1.06
C VAL A 76 4.66 10.31 2.20
N ILE A 77 4.68 8.98 2.30
CA ILE A 77 4.03 8.25 3.38
C ILE A 77 5.04 7.61 4.32
N SER A 78 4.63 7.37 5.55
CA SER A 78 5.29 6.43 6.45
C SER A 78 4.22 5.59 7.13
N SER A 79 4.38 4.27 7.10
CA SER A 79 3.38 3.32 7.59
C SER A 79 4.03 2.31 8.53
N ARG A 80 3.41 2.11 9.70
CA ARG A 80 3.81 1.04 10.63
C ARG A 80 3.58 -0.36 10.07
N PHE A 81 2.71 -0.51 9.08
CA PHE A 81 2.52 -1.79 8.40
C PHE A 81 3.67 -2.12 7.45
N LEU A 82 4.15 -1.13 6.69
CA LEU A 82 5.26 -1.31 5.75
C LEU A 82 6.61 -1.40 6.48
N SER A 83 6.77 -0.68 7.58
CA SER A 83 7.99 -0.65 8.37
C SER A 83 7.65 -0.54 9.88
N PRO A 84 7.32 -1.66 10.56
CA PRO A 84 6.88 -1.62 11.96
C PRO A 84 7.97 -1.21 12.96
N ARG A 85 9.25 -1.47 12.62
CA ARG A 85 10.37 -1.30 13.56
C ARG A 85 11.21 -0.04 13.32
N PHE A 86 11.00 0.65 12.21
CA PHE A 86 11.76 1.86 11.86
C PHE A 86 10.91 2.74 10.94
N LYS A 87 11.24 4.02 10.85
CA LYS A 87 10.52 4.94 9.98
C LYS A 87 11.06 4.82 8.55
N LEU A 88 10.32 4.16 7.66
CA LEU A 88 10.56 4.20 6.23
C LEU A 88 9.65 5.26 5.60
N GLU A 89 10.22 6.15 4.80
CA GLU A 89 9.47 7.08 3.98
C GLU A 89 9.36 6.54 2.56
N VAL A 90 8.13 6.38 2.08
CA VAL A 90 7.82 5.87 0.74
C VAL A 90 7.24 7.02 -0.08
N ASN A 91 7.90 7.34 -1.19
CA ASN A 91 7.39 8.30 -2.17
C ASN A 91 6.40 7.58 -3.08
N GLY A 92 5.25 8.20 -3.32
CA GLY A 92 4.24 7.63 -4.20
C GLY A 92 3.27 8.67 -4.74
N LYS A 93 2.50 8.28 -5.75
CA LYS A 93 1.42 9.06 -6.30
C LYS A 93 0.09 8.47 -5.89
N VAL A 94 -0.83 9.31 -5.42
CA VAL A 94 -2.19 8.89 -5.07
C VAL A 94 -2.93 8.48 -6.35
N LEU A 95 -3.50 7.29 -6.32
CA LEU A 95 -4.37 6.76 -7.37
C LEU A 95 -5.84 6.96 -7.00
N GLU A 96 -6.18 6.65 -5.75
CA GLU A 96 -7.52 6.80 -5.20
C GLU A 96 -7.43 7.20 -3.73
N ARG A 97 -8.42 7.98 -3.28
CA ARG A 97 -8.55 8.36 -1.89
C ARG A 97 -10.03 8.36 -1.50
N HIS A 98 -10.34 7.53 -0.52
CA HIS A 98 -11.65 7.48 0.14
C HIS A 98 -11.54 8.08 1.54
N SER A 99 -12.65 8.10 2.28
CA SER A 99 -12.68 8.63 3.65
C SER A 99 -11.79 7.86 4.62
N ASP A 100 -11.57 6.58 4.37
CA ASP A 100 -10.93 5.63 5.28
C ASP A 100 -9.68 4.96 4.68
N ARG A 101 -9.34 5.25 3.42
CA ARG A 101 -8.31 4.53 2.68
C ARG A 101 -7.65 5.38 1.63
N VAL A 102 -6.38 5.09 1.37
CA VAL A 102 -5.62 5.64 0.24
C VAL A 102 -4.94 4.52 -0.52
N THR A 103 -5.05 4.58 -1.85
CA THR A 103 -4.31 3.71 -2.78
C THR A 103 -3.28 4.56 -3.51
N LEU A 104 -2.03 4.10 -3.52
CA LEU A 104 -0.89 4.81 -4.10
C LEU A 104 -0.02 3.90 -4.96
N ARG A 105 0.54 4.47 -6.04
CA ARG A 105 1.62 3.86 -6.82
C ARG A 105 2.95 4.36 -6.29
N SER A 106 3.87 3.45 -5.98
CA SER A 106 5.22 3.75 -5.52
C SER A 106 6.25 2.86 -6.19
N GLY A 107 7.54 3.08 -5.92
CA GLY A 107 8.60 2.17 -6.35
C GLY A 107 8.48 0.76 -5.74
N ALA A 108 7.68 0.57 -4.69
CA ALA A 108 7.40 -0.73 -4.09
C ALA A 108 6.13 -1.40 -4.67
N GLY A 109 5.48 -0.80 -5.68
CA GLY A 109 4.25 -1.28 -6.29
C GLY A 109 3.01 -0.45 -5.91
N LEU A 110 1.83 -1.05 -6.10
CA LEU A 110 0.55 -0.47 -5.68
C LEU A 110 0.25 -0.85 -4.23
N ILE A 111 0.02 0.15 -3.40
CA ILE A 111 -0.17 -0.02 -1.97
C ILE A 111 -1.50 0.62 -1.58
N SER A 112 -2.38 -0.14 -0.94
CA SER A 112 -3.62 0.36 -0.35
C SER A 112 -3.55 0.26 1.17
N LEU A 113 -3.69 1.41 1.84
CA LEU A 113 -3.52 1.55 3.28
C LEU A 113 -4.73 2.25 3.90
N PRO A 114 -5.17 1.85 5.10
CA PRO A 114 -6.16 2.59 5.86
C PRO A 114 -5.62 3.98 6.28
N LEU A 115 -6.52 4.95 6.34
CA LEU A 115 -6.25 6.31 6.84
C LEU A 115 -6.49 6.36 8.36
N ASP A 116 -5.61 5.70 9.10
CA ASP A 116 -5.61 5.66 10.57
C ASP A 116 -4.26 6.10 11.16
N ASP A 117 -4.11 5.99 12.48
CA ASP A 117 -2.91 6.40 13.22
C ASP A 117 -1.64 5.59 12.86
N SER A 118 -1.77 4.50 12.09
CA SER A 118 -0.64 3.73 11.57
C SER A 118 0.00 4.37 10.33
N LEU A 119 -0.64 5.37 9.72
CA LEU A 119 -0.22 6.03 8.48
C LEU A 119 -0.02 7.54 8.69
N THR A 120 1.20 8.01 8.38
CA THR A 120 1.45 9.44 8.15
C THR A 120 1.56 9.70 6.66
N MET A 121 0.88 10.73 6.16
CA MET A 121 0.93 11.15 4.76
C MET A 121 1.13 12.65 4.65
N LYS A 122 2.05 13.08 3.77
CA LYS A 122 2.33 14.50 3.49
C LYS A 122 2.51 14.70 2.00
N ASN A 123 2.09 15.85 1.48
CA ASN A 123 2.38 16.21 0.09
C ASN A 123 3.89 16.35 -0.10
N ALA A 124 4.42 15.76 -1.17
CA ALA A 124 5.82 15.87 -1.52
C ALA A 124 6.11 17.30 -2.01
N THR A 125 6.95 18.03 -1.28
CA THR A 125 7.48 19.32 -1.77
C THR A 125 8.48 19.05 -2.89
N VAL A 126 8.07 19.30 -4.13
CA VAL A 126 8.99 19.32 -5.27
C VAL A 126 9.95 20.49 -5.08
N LYS A 127 11.20 20.23 -4.67
CA LYS A 127 12.26 21.24 -4.77
C LYS A 127 12.45 21.54 -6.26
N LYS A 128 12.11 22.75 -6.71
CA LYS A 128 12.45 23.21 -8.07
C LYS A 128 13.95 22.98 -8.30
N PRO A 129 14.36 22.34 -9.40
CA PRO A 129 15.77 22.20 -9.71
C PRO A 129 16.38 23.60 -9.83
N LYS A 130 17.52 23.82 -9.17
CA LYS A 130 18.35 25.02 -9.41
C LYS A 130 18.73 24.98 -10.89
N ALA A 131 18.33 26.00 -11.65
CA ALA A 131 18.81 26.19 -13.01
C ALA A 131 20.34 26.15 -12.96
N SER A 132 20.95 25.22 -13.70
CA SER A 132 22.40 25.22 -13.85
C SER A 132 22.75 26.47 -14.66
N SER A 133 23.39 27.44 -14.01
CA SER A 133 24.10 28.48 -14.73
C SER A 133 25.25 27.79 -15.46
N LYS A 134 25.09 27.53 -16.75
CA LYS A 134 26.24 27.28 -17.62
C LYS A 134 27.09 28.55 -17.59
N SER A 135 28.28 28.43 -17.00
CA SER A 135 29.42 29.33 -17.24
C SER A 135 30.16 28.87 -18.47
#